data_AF-A0A2K9IX52-F1
#
_entry.id   AF-A0A2K9IX52-F1
#
_cell.length_a   1.000
_cell.length_b   1.000
_cell.length_c   1.000
_cell.angle_alpha   90.00
_cell.angle_beta   90.00
_cell.angle_gamma   90.00
#
_symmetry.space_group_name_H-M   'P 1'
#
loop_
_entity.id
_entity.type
_entity.pdbx_description
1 polymer ?
#
loop_
_entity_poly.entity_id
_entity_poly.type
_entity_poly.pdbx_seq_one_letter_code
_entity_poly.pdbx_strand_id
1 'polypeptide(L)'
;MMRFLVRKYNWKDIRELERSEVWCIYYAMSENEKPKGLEELLEIIADNVRKSSFKNSIFYNDVVADLTNCAINRAINGKSNPFFEKLFEIYQFGAFPCGWNGDYPEGKIVAFKLD
;
A
#
# COMPACT_ATOMS: atom_id res chain seq x y z
N MET A 1 5.15 15.93 33.93
CA MET A 1 4.53 16.15 32.61
C MET A 1 5.35 15.39 31.58
N MET A 2 4.91 14.20 31.19
CA MET A 2 5.64 13.37 30.24
C MET A 2 5.28 13.87 28.83
N ARG A 3 6.23 14.54 28.15
CA ARG A 3 6.08 14.90 26.74
C ARG A 3 6.11 13.60 25.94
N PHE A 4 4.96 13.09 25.54
CA PHE A 4 4.89 12.13 24.46
C PHE A 4 5.43 12.81 23.21
N LEU A 5 6.56 12.33 22.69
CA LEU A 5 7.06 12.71 21.38
C LEU A 5 5.99 12.27 20.38
N VAL A 6 5.21 13.21 19.84
CA VAL A 6 4.36 12.95 18.68
C VAL A 6 5.30 12.57 17.55
N ARG A 7 5.39 11.27 17.24
CA ARG A 7 6.15 10.80 16.08
C ARG A 7 5.46 11.38 14.85
N LYS A 8 6.14 12.30 14.16
CA LYS A 8 5.67 12.83 12.89
C LYS A 8 6.01 11.82 11.80
N TYR A 9 5.01 11.07 11.36
CA TYR A 9 5.15 10.12 10.26
C TYR A 9 5.13 10.85 8.92
N ASN A 10 6.11 10.58 8.07
CA ASN A 10 6.06 10.98 6.66
C ASN A 10 5.36 9.90 5.82
N TRP A 11 5.09 10.19 4.54
CA TRP A 11 4.39 9.28 3.63
C TRP A 11 5.03 7.88 3.53
N LYS A 12 6.37 7.83 3.50
CA LYS A 12 7.10 6.57 3.44
C LYS A 12 6.93 5.78 4.75
N ASP A 13 7.02 6.45 5.90
CA ASP A 13 6.85 5.81 7.20
C ASP A 13 5.46 5.16 7.33
N ILE A 14 4.41 5.85 6.86
CA ILE A 14 3.03 5.33 6.90
C ILE A 14 2.90 4.09 6.02
N ARG A 15 3.40 4.14 4.77
CA ARG A 15 3.36 2.98 3.86
C ARG A 15 4.10 1.78 4.44
N GLU A 16 5.24 2.00 5.09
CA GLU A 16 6.02 0.94 5.73
C GLU A 16 5.32 0.37 6.96
N LEU A 17 4.68 1.22 7.77
CA LEU A 17 3.91 0.81 8.93
C LEU A 17 2.70 -0.06 8.53
N GLU A 18 1.86 0.41 7.61
CA GLU A 18 0.69 -0.33 7.11
C GLU A 18 1.10 -1.67 6.48
N ARG A 19 2.19 -1.70 5.71
CA ARG A 19 2.73 -2.94 5.16
C ARG A 19 3.18 -3.89 6.27
N SER A 20 3.87 -3.38 7.28
CA SER A 20 4.37 -4.16 8.41
C SER A 20 3.22 -4.81 9.18
N GLU A 21 2.13 -4.08 9.42
CA GLU A 21 0.94 -4.60 10.09
C GLU A 21 0.31 -5.78 9.34
N VAL A 22 0.22 -5.70 8.01
CA VAL A 22 -0.27 -6.80 7.17
C VAL A 22 0.62 -8.04 7.29
N TRP A 23 1.94 -7.87 7.26
CA TRP A 23 2.87 -8.99 7.42
C TRP A 23 2.88 -9.58 8.82
N CYS A 24 2.69 -8.77 9.87
CA CYS A 24 2.53 -9.27 11.24
C CYS A 24 1.33 -10.22 11.33
N ILE A 25 0.21 -9.90 10.67
CA ILE A 25 -0.96 -10.79 10.60
C ILE A 25 -0.58 -12.09 9.87
N TYR A 26 0.04 -12.00 8.70
CA TYR A 26 0.48 -13.17 7.94
C TYR A 26 1.39 -14.10 8.75
N TYR A 27 2.36 -13.55 9.46
CA TYR A 27 3.29 -14.36 10.26
C TYR A 27 2.66 -14.96 11.51
N ALA A 28 1.57 -14.38 12.00
CA ALA A 28 0.80 -14.93 13.12
C ALA A 28 -0.20 -16.03 12.70
N MET A 29 -0.51 -16.15 11.40
CA MET A 29 -1.41 -17.19 10.88
C MET A 29 -0.81 -18.60 10.99
N SER A 30 -1.68 -19.59 11.15
CA SER A 30 -1.31 -20.99 11.00
C SER A 30 -1.00 -21.33 9.53
N GLU A 31 -0.13 -22.30 9.27
CA GLU A 31 0.30 -22.67 7.91
C GLU A 31 -0.87 -23.06 6.97
N ASN A 32 -1.96 -23.60 7.52
CA ASN A 32 -3.15 -23.97 6.76
C ASN A 32 -4.06 -22.78 6.40
N GLU A 33 -3.92 -21.65 7.09
CA GLU A 33 -4.69 -20.42 6.84
C GLU A 33 -3.94 -19.45 5.93
N LYS A 34 -2.61 -19.59 5.82
CA LYS A 34 -1.79 -18.69 5.00
C LYS A 34 -2.21 -18.74 3.52
N PRO A 35 -2.51 -17.57 2.91
CA PRO A 35 -2.71 -17.52 1.47
C PRO A 35 -1.42 -17.93 0.75
N LYS A 36 -1.57 -18.72 -0.31
CA LYS A 36 -0.46 -19.23 -1.13
C LYS A 36 -0.23 -18.36 -2.36
N GLY A 37 0.98 -18.38 -2.90
CA GLY A 37 1.32 -17.69 -4.15
C GLY A 37 1.45 -16.18 -4.01
N LEU A 38 1.68 -15.67 -2.79
CA LEU A 38 1.91 -14.23 -2.57
C LEU A 38 3.18 -13.75 -3.29
N GLU A 39 4.17 -14.63 -3.41
CA GLU A 39 5.46 -14.38 -4.05
C GLU A 39 5.31 -14.08 -5.54
N GLU A 40 4.32 -14.68 -6.20
CA GLU A 40 4.04 -14.53 -7.63
C GLU A 40 3.36 -13.18 -7.95
N LEU A 41 2.69 -12.57 -6.97
CA LEU A 41 1.93 -11.34 -7.17
C LEU A 41 2.80 -10.19 -7.68
N LEU A 42 4.04 -10.09 -7.18
CA LEU A 42 4.95 -9.02 -7.58
C LEU A 42 5.23 -9.05 -9.08
N GLU A 43 5.53 -10.23 -9.63
CA GLU A 43 5.85 -10.39 -11.04
C GLU A 43 4.62 -10.14 -11.92
N ILE A 44 3.47 -10.72 -11.54
CA ILE A 44 2.19 -10.53 -12.25
C ILE A 44 1.83 -9.04 -12.29
N ILE A 45 1.94 -8.32 -11.18
CA ILE A 45 1.62 -6.89 -11.10
C ILE A 45 2.62 -6.08 -11.90
N ALA A 46 3.92 -6.33 -11.76
CA ALA A 46 4.96 -5.66 -12.53
C ALA A 46 4.71 -5.78 -14.04
N ASP A 47 4.40 -6.99 -14.53
CA ASP A 47 4.11 -7.24 -15.94
C ASP A 47 2.89 -6.49 -16.46
N ASN A 48 1.87 -6.32 -15.62
CA ASN A 48 0.69 -5.54 -15.99
C ASN A 48 0.97 -4.03 -15.94
N VAL A 49 1.74 -3.54 -14.96
CA VAL A 49 2.14 -2.13 -14.89
C VAL A 49 3.03 -1.74 -16.08
N ARG A 50 3.90 -2.64 -16.58
CA ARG A 50 4.69 -2.43 -17.82
C ARG A 50 3.83 -2.23 -19.07
N LYS A 51 2.59 -2.70 -19.06
CA LYS A 51 1.62 -2.53 -20.15
C LYS A 51 0.74 -1.28 -19.97
N SER A 52 0.87 -0.58 -18.85
CA SER A 52 0.09 0.62 -18.52
C SER A 52 0.81 1.93 -18.91
N SER A 53 0.16 3.06 -18.69
CA SER A 53 0.75 4.41 -18.83
C SER A 53 1.94 4.64 -17.88
N PHE A 54 2.06 3.87 -16.80
CA PHE A 54 3.14 4.00 -15.82
C PHE A 54 4.46 3.32 -16.24
N LYS A 55 4.52 2.61 -17.37
CA LYS A 55 5.68 1.77 -17.75
C LYS A 55 7.04 2.48 -17.73
N ASN A 56 7.08 3.75 -18.14
CA ASN A 56 8.29 4.59 -18.20
C ASN A 56 8.25 5.71 -17.16
N SER A 57 7.30 5.65 -16.22
CA SER A 57 7.17 6.65 -15.17
C SER A 57 8.28 6.49 -14.16
N ILE A 58 8.79 7.61 -13.64
CA ILE A 58 9.70 7.61 -12.48
C ILE A 58 9.04 6.95 -11.25
N PHE A 59 7.71 6.86 -11.24
CA PHE A 59 6.92 6.23 -10.18
C PHE A 59 6.69 4.73 -10.39
N TYR A 60 7.20 4.11 -11.46
CA TYR A 60 6.92 2.71 -11.81
C TYR A 60 7.10 1.76 -10.61
N ASN A 61 8.23 1.85 -9.90
CA ASN A 61 8.51 0.98 -8.76
C ASN A 61 7.55 1.22 -7.58
N ASP A 62 7.16 2.47 -7.33
CA ASP A 62 6.17 2.80 -6.29
C ASP A 62 4.80 2.24 -6.65
N VAL A 63 4.37 2.37 -7.91
CA VAL A 63 3.08 1.81 -8.38
C VAL A 63 3.06 0.29 -8.24
N VAL A 64 4.12 -0.40 -8.67
CA VAL A 64 4.23 -1.86 -8.54
C VAL A 64 4.20 -2.27 -7.07
N ALA A 65 4.97 -1.60 -6.21
CA ALA A 65 5.02 -1.91 -4.79
C ALA A 65 3.66 -1.69 -4.10
N ASP A 66 3.02 -0.55 -4.36
CA ASP A 66 1.73 -0.20 -3.74
C ASP A 66 0.62 -1.16 -4.18
N LEU A 67 0.50 -1.46 -5.47
CA LEU A 67 -0.49 -2.40 -5.98
C LEU A 67 -0.24 -3.83 -5.47
N THR A 68 1.03 -4.23 -5.32
CA THR A 68 1.39 -5.50 -4.70
C THR A 68 0.97 -5.56 -3.24
N ASN A 69 1.22 -4.50 -2.47
CA ASN A 69 0.78 -4.44 -1.07
C ASN A 69 -0.75 -4.43 -0.97
N CYS A 70 -1.47 -3.79 -1.89
CA CYS A 70 -2.94 -3.87 -1.94
C CYS A 70 -3.43 -5.30 -2.18
N ALA A 71 -2.82 -6.03 -3.12
CA ALA A 71 -3.17 -7.42 -3.42
C ALA A 71 -2.86 -8.35 -2.24
N ILE A 72 -1.69 -8.21 -1.62
CA ILE A 72 -1.29 -8.97 -0.42
C ILE A 72 -2.24 -8.69 0.74
N ASN A 73 -2.55 -7.42 1.01
CA ASN A 73 -3.54 -7.06 2.03
C ASN A 73 -4.89 -7.72 1.76
N ARG A 74 -5.37 -7.74 0.51
CA ARG A 74 -6.63 -8.41 0.15
C ARG A 74 -6.59 -9.92 0.35
N ALA A 75 -5.46 -10.55 0.08
CA ALA A 75 -5.29 -11.99 0.29
C ALA A 75 -5.32 -12.36 1.79
N ILE A 76 -4.79 -11.49 2.66
CA ILE A 76 -4.67 -11.73 4.10
C ILE A 76 -5.92 -11.26 4.87
N ASN A 77 -6.36 -10.03 4.59
CA ASN A 77 -7.38 -9.32 5.37
C ASN A 77 -8.71 -9.14 4.62
N GLY A 78 -8.81 -9.57 3.36
CA GLY A 78 -9.91 -9.15 2.48
C GLY A 78 -9.89 -7.63 2.26
N LYS A 79 -11.06 -7.02 2.09
CA LYS A 79 -11.21 -5.57 1.86
C LYS A 79 -11.41 -4.76 3.14
N SER A 80 -10.90 -5.24 4.27
CA SER A 80 -11.17 -4.65 5.59
C SER A 80 -10.21 -3.52 5.98
N ASN A 81 -9.00 -3.48 5.41
CA ASN A 81 -8.04 -2.40 5.69
C ASN A 81 -8.39 -1.15 4.83
N PRO A 82 -8.81 -0.03 5.44
CA PRO A 82 -9.24 1.16 4.71
C PRO A 82 -8.09 1.89 4.00
N PHE A 83 -6.85 1.77 4.49
CA PHE A 83 -5.68 2.40 3.87
C PHE A 83 -5.40 1.79 2.50
N PHE A 84 -5.27 0.46 2.41
CA PHE A 84 -4.99 -0.22 1.14
C PHE A 84 -6.14 -0.15 0.14
N GLU A 85 -7.39 -0.20 0.62
CA GLU A 85 -8.54 0.01 -0.28
C GLU A 85 -8.55 1.43 -0.83
N LYS A 86 -8.23 2.44 0.00
CA LYS A 86 -8.14 3.82 -0.49
C LYS A 86 -7.00 4.02 -1.48
N LEU A 87 -5.85 3.39 -1.23
CA LEU A 87 -4.71 3.40 -2.13
C LEU A 87 -5.08 2.80 -3.50
N PHE A 88 -5.78 1.67 -3.49
CA PHE A 88 -6.25 1.01 -4.70
C PHE A 88 -7.27 1.88 -5.48
N GLU A 89 -8.23 2.51 -4.81
CA GLU A 89 -9.17 3.45 -5.44
C GLU A 89 -8.45 4.61 -6.17
N ILE A 90 -7.40 5.17 -5.56
CA ILE A 90 -6.60 6.24 -6.15
C ILE A 90 -5.96 5.78 -7.47
N TYR A 91 -5.38 4.58 -7.48
CA TYR A 91 -4.82 4.00 -8.71
C TYR A 91 -5.89 3.71 -9.76
N GLN A 92 -7.08 3.22 -9.37
CA GLN A 92 -8.21 3.04 -10.29
C GLN A 92 -8.69 4.35 -10.91
N PHE A 93 -8.56 5.46 -10.17
CA PHE A 93 -8.86 6.81 -10.66
C PHE A 93 -7.77 7.38 -11.58
N GLY A 94 -6.63 6.69 -11.76
CA GLY A 94 -5.50 7.16 -12.55
C GLY A 94 -4.64 8.22 -11.85
N ALA A 95 -4.71 8.29 -10.51
CA ALA A 95 -3.89 9.20 -9.71
C ALA A 95 -2.75 8.45 -9.02
N PHE A 96 -1.72 9.19 -8.63
CA PHE A 96 -0.54 8.69 -7.93
C PHE A 96 -0.54 9.18 -6.47
N PRO A 97 -0.62 8.29 -5.47
CA PRO A 97 -0.59 8.66 -4.06
C PRO A 97 0.83 9.11 -3.68
N CYS A 98 0.96 10.35 -3.19
CA CYS A 98 2.26 11.00 -2.99
C CYS A 98 2.44 11.64 -1.62
N GLY A 99 1.43 11.59 -0.74
CA GLY A 99 1.53 12.24 0.56
C GLY A 99 0.42 11.87 1.54
N TRP A 100 0.51 12.49 2.71
CA TRP A 100 -0.48 12.40 3.79
C TRP A 100 -0.75 13.80 4.33
N ASN A 101 -2.02 14.14 4.54
CA ASN A 101 -2.44 15.41 5.10
C ASN A 101 -3.16 15.19 6.44
N GLY A 102 -2.69 15.84 7.49
CA GLY A 102 -3.16 15.65 8.88
C GLY A 102 -2.28 14.67 9.67
N ASP A 103 -2.70 14.38 10.90
CA ASP A 103 -2.01 13.45 11.79
C ASP A 103 -2.42 12.01 11.49
N TYR A 104 -1.48 11.08 11.43
CA TYR A 104 -1.78 9.66 11.27
C TYR A 104 -2.31 9.07 12.62
N PRO A 105 -3.35 8.21 12.62
CA PRO A 105 -4.04 7.61 11.48
C PRO A 105 -5.26 8.40 10.94
N GLU A 106 -5.63 9.52 11.56
CA GLU A 106 -6.87 10.26 11.28
C GLU A 106 -6.81 11.16 10.02
N GLY A 107 -5.63 11.33 9.43
CA GLY A 107 -5.41 12.13 8.23
C GLY A 107 -5.91 11.48 6.93
N LYS A 108 -5.47 12.01 5.79
CA LYS A 108 -5.92 11.57 4.46
C LYS A 108 -4.77 11.41 3.49
N ILE A 109 -4.85 10.39 2.65
CA ILE A 109 -3.94 10.23 1.50
C ILE A 109 -4.10 11.42 0.56
N VAL A 110 -2.96 12.01 0.18
CA VAL A 110 -2.86 13.03 -0.88
C VAL A 110 -2.38 12.34 -2.15
N ALA A 111 -3.02 12.64 -3.27
CA ALA A 111 -2.68 12.07 -4.56
C ALA A 111 -2.56 13.15 -5.64
N PHE A 112 -1.64 12.94 -6.57
CA PHE A 112 -1.45 13.73 -7.77
C PHE A 112 -2.17 13.06 -8.94
N LYS A 113 -3.07 13.77 -9.60
CA LYS A 113 -3.72 13.24 -10.81
C LYS A 113 -2.77 13.43 -11.99
N LEU A 114 -2.51 12.36 -12.73
CA LEU A 114 -1.80 12.45 -14.00
C LEU A 114 -2.81 12.96 -15.05
N ASP A 115 -2.52 14.10 -15.66
CA ASP A 115 -3.30 14.65 -16.79
C ASP A 115 -3.00 13.90 -18.10
#